data_AF-A0A0D8BQE0-F1
#
_entry.id   AF-A0A0D8BQE0-F1
#
_cell.length_a   1.000
_cell.length_b   1.000
_cell.length_c   1.000
_cell.angle_alpha   90.00
_cell.angle_beta   90.00
_cell.angle_gamma   90.00
#
_symmetry.space_group_name_H-M   'P 1'
#
loop_
_entity.id
_entity.type
_entity.pdbx_description
1 polymer ?
#
loop_
_entity_poly.entity_id
_entity_poly.type
_entity_poly.pdbx_seq_one_letter_code
_entity_poly.pdbx_strand_id
1 'polypeptide(L)'
;MGDGDGDGDGDGMRVLIAQRWADGFLDETPTAGQARIRPSVWITLVPVDDQFFVRSGGSRALAAYTREFGARAVARKTASRLRERDRNRRYVGVGLGTVEPGPSPAGEPPAEEPSAGVPAAGSPVAFVAPCHPACMERVVLHRDLIRPVHPAGVPRPAGPGARPGRATIVHRARPASPPPAVDDALVGWSPMAGIALDPAAVDRLVAWLAVEWRGARPDDRLLTGASPIASSTRRRPAPGAGRPTAALFGLGHYAKTQIVPHIGEHLDLIRVHELDPVQIGVRRTDRWSWDTSPLPADDDQADVLLIAGYHHTHAPLARAALRRGSAAVVEKPVVTTEEDLEELAKLIDGGGRLFACFQRRHSPINAWLREDLRLGEAREPMVYSAVVYEEPLPARHWYRWPASRTRLVSNGCHWIDHFLWLNDFAPVRRATVTSARTGTFTVYVELVNDAILALVLTSAGGSRYGLREHTELRANGVTATIVDGARYTAEAGSRILRRRRVNRLDSYPAMYRGICERLVAGAPGDDAREIRAVAELTLRLDAAATRQGSGS
;
A
#
# COMPACT_ATOMS: atom_id res chain seq x y z
N MET A 1 -0.81 23.85 -23.01
CA MET A 1 -1.60 24.62 -23.99
C MET A 1 -2.70 23.69 -24.48
N GLY A 2 -3.97 23.84 -24.14
CA GLY A 2 -4.61 24.86 -23.32
C GLY A 2 -4.89 24.41 -21.89
N ASP A 3 -4.77 25.36 -20.96
CA ASP A 3 -5.37 25.27 -19.64
C ASP A 3 -6.87 25.50 -19.83
N GLY A 4 -7.65 24.41 -19.77
CA GLY A 4 -9.08 24.49 -19.55
C GLY A 4 -9.30 24.57 -18.05
N ASP A 5 -9.49 25.77 -17.54
CA ASP A 5 -10.20 26.00 -16.29
C ASP A 5 -11.63 25.50 -16.49
N GLY A 6 -11.83 24.20 -16.27
CA GLY A 6 -13.16 23.66 -16.06
C GLY A 6 -13.60 24.11 -14.68
N ASP A 7 -14.59 25.00 -14.63
CA ASP A 7 -15.46 25.18 -13.47
C ASP A 7 -15.94 23.79 -13.03
N GLY A 8 -15.27 23.24 -12.01
CA GLY A 8 -15.62 21.98 -11.40
C GLY A 8 -16.86 22.20 -10.57
N ASP A 9 -17.97 21.58 -10.97
CA ASP A 9 -19.17 21.44 -10.15
C ASP A 9 -18.76 20.94 -8.75
N GLY A 10 -18.93 21.80 -7.74
CA GLY A 10 -18.40 21.63 -6.38
C GLY A 10 -19.17 20.62 -5.53
N ASP A 11 -19.29 19.37 -5.99
CA ASP A 11 -20.17 18.35 -5.40
C ASP A 11 -19.46 17.30 -4.51
N GLY A 12 -18.24 17.58 -4.04
CA GLY A 12 -17.45 16.65 -3.22
C GLY A 12 -17.00 17.20 -1.88
N MET A 13 -16.52 16.30 -1.02
CA MET A 13 -15.97 16.61 0.30
C MET A 13 -14.85 17.65 0.20
N ARG A 14 -14.84 18.61 1.14
CA ARG A 14 -13.79 19.63 1.23
C ARG A 14 -12.70 19.22 2.20
N VAL A 15 -11.44 19.42 1.81
CA VAL A 15 -10.25 19.09 2.62
C VAL A 15 -9.35 20.30 2.73
N LEU A 16 -8.83 20.57 3.93
CA LEU A 16 -7.91 21.66 4.18
C LEU A 16 -6.47 21.23 3.83
N ILE A 17 -5.98 21.67 2.67
CA ILE A 17 -4.64 21.37 2.14
C ILE A 17 -3.89 22.68 1.91
N ALA A 18 -2.61 22.73 2.27
CA ALA A 18 -1.78 23.95 2.10
C ALA A 18 -2.46 25.22 2.65
N GLN A 19 -3.17 25.10 3.78
CA GLN A 19 -3.89 26.20 4.44
C GLN A 19 -5.11 26.75 3.68
N ARG A 20 -5.62 26.04 2.66
CA ARG A 20 -6.81 26.41 1.89
C ARG A 20 -7.78 25.23 1.79
N TRP A 21 -9.08 25.50 1.83
CA TRP A 21 -10.10 24.48 1.56
C TRP A 21 -10.11 24.19 0.06
N ALA A 22 -9.88 22.93 -0.30
CA ALA A 22 -10.05 22.42 -1.65
C ALA A 22 -11.28 21.51 -1.69
N ASP A 23 -12.08 21.61 -2.73
CA ASP A 23 -13.34 20.88 -2.91
C ASP A 23 -13.20 19.65 -3.81
N GLY A 24 -14.25 18.84 -3.89
CA GLY A 24 -14.33 17.77 -4.87
C GLY A 24 -13.67 16.44 -4.46
N PHE A 25 -13.23 16.26 -3.20
CA PHE A 25 -12.72 14.97 -2.72
C PHE A 25 -13.86 13.94 -2.52
N LEU A 26 -13.54 12.66 -2.64
CA LEU A 26 -14.45 11.60 -2.19
C LEU A 26 -14.38 11.49 -0.66
N ASP A 27 -15.46 11.02 -0.07
CA ASP A 27 -15.50 10.55 1.32
C ASP A 27 -14.79 9.22 1.48
N GLU A 28 -14.20 8.99 2.64
CA GLU A 28 -13.76 7.66 3.05
C GLU A 28 -14.98 6.73 3.21
N THR A 29 -14.80 5.46 2.86
CA THR A 29 -15.80 4.40 3.06
C THR A 29 -15.61 3.76 4.43
N PRO A 30 -16.58 3.87 5.36
CA PRO A 30 -16.51 3.20 6.66
C PRO A 30 -16.55 1.68 6.49
N THR A 31 -15.67 0.97 7.20
CA THR A 31 -15.76 -0.47 7.38
C THR A 31 -16.26 -0.84 8.77
N ALA A 32 -16.41 -2.14 9.05
CA ALA A 32 -16.75 -2.64 10.37
C ALA A 32 -15.87 -2.01 11.48
N GLY A 33 -16.52 -1.53 12.54
CA GLY A 33 -15.85 -0.89 13.68
C GLY A 33 -15.43 0.57 13.45
N GLN A 34 -15.79 1.19 12.32
CA GLN A 34 -15.51 2.59 12.01
C GLN A 34 -16.79 3.43 11.95
N ALA A 35 -16.66 4.72 12.25
CA ALA A 35 -17.72 5.71 12.06
C ALA A 35 -17.23 6.86 11.19
N ARG A 36 -18.11 7.32 10.30
CA ARG A 36 -17.96 8.61 9.63
C ARG A 36 -18.40 9.71 10.58
N ILE A 37 -17.52 10.67 10.82
CA ILE A 37 -17.76 11.82 11.70
C ILE A 37 -17.74 13.08 10.85
N ARG A 38 -18.75 13.93 11.00
CA ARG A 38 -18.71 15.33 10.57
C ARG A 38 -18.14 16.18 11.71
N PRO A 39 -16.92 16.70 11.60
CA PRO A 39 -16.35 17.55 12.64
C PRO A 39 -17.13 18.86 12.77
N SER A 40 -17.35 19.33 13.99
CA SER A 40 -17.72 20.72 14.28
C SER A 40 -16.49 21.55 14.66
N VAL A 41 -15.50 20.90 15.27
CA VAL A 41 -14.22 21.47 15.70
C VAL A 41 -13.11 20.50 15.32
N TRP A 42 -12.00 21.03 14.78
CA TRP A 42 -10.78 20.27 14.54
C TRP A 42 -9.55 21.09 14.93
N ILE A 43 -8.74 20.57 15.83
CA ILE A 43 -7.48 21.18 16.28
C ILE A 43 -6.31 20.32 15.79
N THR A 44 -5.40 20.91 15.04
CA THR A 44 -4.16 20.27 14.61
C THR A 44 -3.14 20.28 15.76
N LEU A 45 -2.51 19.14 16.05
CA LEU A 45 -1.52 18.99 17.13
C LEU A 45 -0.09 18.91 16.58
N VAL A 46 0.31 17.75 16.06
CA VAL A 46 1.69 17.48 15.62
C VAL A 46 1.71 16.94 14.19
N PRO A 47 2.75 17.22 13.38
CA PRO A 47 2.91 16.59 12.07
C PRO A 47 3.20 15.09 12.23
N VAL A 48 2.80 14.31 11.22
CA VAL A 48 3.15 12.89 11.11
C VAL A 48 4.24 12.76 10.05
N ASP A 49 5.49 12.81 10.51
CA ASP A 49 6.68 12.68 9.68
C ASP A 49 7.09 11.19 9.49
N ASP A 50 8.11 10.94 8.68
CA ASP A 50 8.71 9.62 8.46
C ASP A 50 7.76 8.50 7.98
N GLN A 51 6.73 8.87 7.22
CA GLN A 51 5.81 7.90 6.60
C GLN A 51 6.23 7.45 5.20
N PHE A 52 6.96 8.31 4.48
CA PHE A 52 7.33 8.11 3.08
C PHE A 52 8.84 8.23 2.90
N PHE A 53 9.38 7.55 1.88
CA PHE A 53 10.78 7.73 1.51
C PHE A 53 11.05 9.16 1.06
N VAL A 54 11.80 9.91 1.86
CA VAL A 54 12.32 11.22 1.47
C VAL A 54 13.72 11.03 0.90
N ARG A 55 13.85 11.08 -0.42
CA ARG A 55 15.19 11.09 -1.04
C ARG A 55 15.86 12.42 -0.73
N SER A 56 16.98 12.38 -0.01
CA SER A 56 17.81 13.54 0.28
C SER A 56 18.34 14.15 -1.02
N GLY A 57 17.70 15.21 -1.47
CA GLY A 57 18.02 15.92 -2.72
C GLY A 57 19.18 16.86 -2.53
N GLY A 58 20.41 16.35 -2.44
CA GLY A 58 21.59 17.20 -2.61
C GLY A 58 21.65 17.78 -4.03
N SER A 59 22.15 19.00 -4.19
CA SER A 59 22.29 19.66 -5.51
C SER A 59 23.04 18.80 -6.54
N ARG A 60 24.03 18.02 -6.09
CA ARG A 60 24.77 17.05 -6.93
C ARG A 60 23.92 15.85 -7.37
N ALA A 61 23.02 15.35 -6.51
CA ALA A 61 22.11 14.26 -6.85
C ALA A 61 21.05 14.71 -7.86
N LEU A 62 20.53 15.93 -7.69
CA LEU A 62 19.64 16.56 -8.66
C LEU A 62 20.35 16.80 -10.01
N ALA A 63 21.60 17.26 -9.99
CA ALA A 63 22.40 17.45 -11.21
C ALA A 63 22.70 16.13 -11.94
N ALA A 64 23.06 15.06 -11.22
CA ALA A 64 23.25 13.73 -11.81
C ALA A 64 21.94 13.20 -12.42
N TYR A 65 20.83 13.33 -11.70
CA TYR A 65 19.50 12.94 -12.17
C TYR A 65 19.05 13.76 -13.39
N THR A 66 19.39 15.05 -13.43
CA THR A 66 19.10 15.94 -14.56
C THR A 66 19.91 15.60 -15.81
N ARG A 67 21.17 15.17 -15.64
CA ARG A 67 21.99 14.68 -16.76
C ARG A 67 21.45 13.37 -17.34
N GLU A 68 20.91 12.50 -16.49
CA GLU A 68 20.40 11.18 -16.89
C GLU A 68 19.00 11.27 -17.54
N PHE A 69 18.12 12.15 -17.07
CA PHE A 69 16.71 12.19 -17.50
C PHE A 69 16.26 13.50 -18.17
N GLY A 70 17.13 14.52 -18.23
CA GLY A 70 16.86 15.81 -18.89
C GLY A 70 16.08 16.83 -18.04
N ALA A 71 16.36 18.13 -18.25
CA ALA A 71 15.86 19.23 -17.42
C ALA A 71 14.33 19.36 -17.37
N ARG A 72 13.63 19.14 -18.49
CA ARG A 72 12.15 19.21 -18.53
C ARG A 72 11.48 18.11 -17.72
N ALA A 73 12.01 16.88 -17.77
CA ALA A 73 11.49 15.76 -16.99
C ALA A 73 11.76 15.97 -15.48
N VAL A 74 12.92 16.50 -15.13
CA VAL A 74 13.24 16.87 -13.75
C VAL A 74 12.34 17.99 -13.25
N ALA A 75 12.14 19.08 -14.01
CA ALA A 75 11.25 20.17 -13.63
C ALA A 75 9.80 19.69 -13.40
N ARG A 76 9.28 18.86 -14.31
CA ARG A 76 7.94 18.25 -14.16
C ARG A 76 7.84 17.38 -12.91
N LYS A 77 8.87 16.55 -12.65
CA LYS A 77 8.93 15.69 -11.46
C LYS A 77 9.07 16.49 -10.17
N THR A 78 9.85 17.57 -10.16
CA THR A 78 10.00 18.48 -9.02
C THR A 78 8.69 19.21 -8.73
N ALA A 79 8.00 19.72 -9.76
CA ALA A 79 6.68 20.34 -9.60
C ALA A 79 5.61 19.34 -9.11
N SER A 80 5.64 18.09 -9.61
CA SER A 80 4.80 17.00 -9.10
C SER A 80 5.07 16.75 -7.61
N ARG A 81 6.35 16.62 -7.23
CA ARG A 81 6.77 16.40 -5.84
C ARG A 81 6.38 17.53 -4.91
N LEU A 82 6.44 18.78 -5.35
CA LEU A 82 6.01 19.93 -4.54
C LEU A 82 4.50 19.90 -4.30
N ARG A 83 3.69 19.55 -5.30
CA ARG A 83 2.24 19.37 -5.15
C ARG A 83 1.89 18.15 -4.30
N GLU A 84 2.61 17.05 -4.48
CA GLU A 84 2.47 15.84 -3.66
C GLU A 84 2.89 16.09 -2.22
N ARG A 85 3.85 16.98 -1.96
CA ARG A 85 4.31 17.29 -0.60
C ARG A 85 3.18 17.82 0.25
N ASP A 86 2.47 18.86 -0.20
CA ASP A 86 1.40 19.46 0.60
C ASP A 86 0.22 18.51 0.76
N ARG A 87 -0.02 17.69 -0.27
CA ARG A 87 -1.03 16.63 -0.27
C ARG A 87 -0.69 15.46 0.67
N ASN A 88 0.58 15.14 0.83
CA ASN A 88 1.06 14.04 1.68
C ASN A 88 1.37 14.50 3.11
N ARG A 89 1.26 15.81 3.43
CA ARG A 89 1.36 16.27 4.81
C ARG A 89 0.16 15.73 5.61
N ARG A 90 0.49 15.07 6.71
CA ARG A 90 -0.46 14.49 7.65
C ARG A 90 -0.16 15.00 9.05
N TYR A 91 -1.18 15.00 9.89
CA TYR A 91 -1.13 15.49 11.25
C TYR A 91 -1.91 14.55 12.17
N VAL A 92 -1.52 14.56 13.44
CA VAL A 92 -2.43 14.19 14.51
C VAL A 92 -3.36 15.38 14.77
N GLY A 93 -4.65 15.13 14.71
CA GLY A 93 -5.70 16.08 15.04
C GLY A 93 -6.60 15.57 16.14
N VAL A 94 -7.30 16.48 16.81
CA VAL A 94 -8.39 16.14 17.75
C VAL A 94 -9.59 17.02 17.47
N GLY A 95 -10.77 16.54 17.77
CA GLY A 95 -11.96 17.31 17.45
C GLY A 95 -13.22 16.86 18.13
N LEU A 96 -14.26 17.68 17.94
CA LEU A 96 -15.64 17.39 18.30
C LEU A 96 -16.42 17.25 17.00
N GLY A 97 -17.45 16.42 17.00
CA GLY A 97 -18.28 16.21 15.83
C GLY A 97 -19.52 15.40 16.11
N THR A 98 -20.20 15.04 15.03
CA THR A 98 -21.40 14.21 15.05
C THR A 98 -21.19 13.02 14.13
N VAL A 99 -21.62 11.84 14.57
CA VAL A 99 -21.59 10.63 13.73
C VAL A 99 -22.61 10.77 12.60
N GLU A 100 -22.15 10.64 11.37
CA GLU A 100 -23.02 10.56 10.19
C GLU A 100 -23.68 9.19 10.11
N PRO A 101 -24.88 9.11 9.49
CA PRO A 101 -25.42 7.81 9.10
C PRO A 101 -24.39 7.06 8.25
N GLY A 102 -24.20 5.78 8.58
CA GLY A 102 -23.38 4.87 7.79
C GLY A 102 -23.93 4.76 6.36
N PRO A 103 -23.13 4.33 5.38
CA PRO A 103 -23.70 3.97 4.09
C PRO A 103 -24.79 2.90 4.31
N SER A 104 -25.95 3.06 3.67
CA SER A 104 -26.65 1.89 3.14
C SER A 104 -25.92 1.54 1.85
N PRO A 105 -25.15 0.44 1.79
CA PRO A 105 -24.80 -0.12 0.50
C PRO A 105 -26.12 -0.47 -0.19
N ALA A 106 -26.32 -0.05 -1.42
CA ALA A 106 -27.38 -0.62 -2.23
C ALA A 106 -27.02 -2.10 -2.46
N GLY A 107 -27.60 -3.02 -1.69
CA GLY A 107 -27.49 -4.46 -1.94
C GLY A 107 -26.99 -5.34 -0.80
N GLU A 108 -26.34 -4.82 0.24
CA GLU A 108 -25.95 -5.66 1.38
C GLU A 108 -27.13 -5.83 2.36
N PRO A 109 -27.39 -7.03 2.89
CA PRO A 109 -28.26 -7.16 4.05
C PRO A 109 -27.68 -6.28 5.16
N PRO A 110 -28.53 -5.58 5.95
CA PRO A 110 -28.05 -4.82 7.09
C PRO A 110 -27.16 -5.75 7.92
N ALA A 111 -25.94 -5.30 8.24
CA ALA A 111 -25.09 -6.02 9.17
C ALA A 111 -25.95 -6.40 10.38
N GLU A 112 -26.15 -7.71 10.59
CA GLU A 112 -26.82 -8.20 11.78
C GLU A 112 -25.97 -7.71 12.95
N GLU A 113 -26.54 -6.78 13.71
CA GLU A 113 -25.96 -6.01 14.82
C GLU A 113 -25.27 -4.69 14.46
N PRO A 114 -25.60 -3.58 15.18
CA PRO A 114 -24.77 -2.37 15.13
C PRO A 114 -23.34 -2.79 15.47
N SER A 115 -22.38 -2.49 14.60
CA SER A 115 -20.98 -2.89 14.80
C SER A 115 -20.56 -2.53 16.23
N ALA A 116 -20.39 -3.56 17.07
CA ALA A 116 -20.36 -3.40 18.53
C ALA A 116 -19.46 -2.22 18.93
N GLY A 117 -19.95 -1.28 19.74
CA GLY A 117 -19.13 -0.17 20.24
C GLY A 117 -18.88 1.02 19.29
N VAL A 118 -19.47 1.06 18.08
CA VAL A 118 -19.53 2.30 17.29
C VAL A 118 -20.72 3.16 17.77
N PRO A 119 -20.54 4.47 18.07
CA PRO A 119 -21.66 5.32 18.47
C PRO A 119 -22.71 5.45 17.36
N ALA A 120 -23.99 5.55 17.75
CA ALA A 120 -25.11 5.62 16.79
C ALA A 120 -25.07 6.91 15.95
N ALA A 121 -25.68 6.87 14.76
CA ALA A 121 -25.83 8.05 13.91
C ALA A 121 -26.51 9.20 14.67
N GLY A 122 -26.02 10.42 14.47
CA GLY A 122 -26.46 11.61 15.21
C GLY A 122 -25.81 11.76 16.60
N SER A 123 -25.05 10.77 17.07
CA SER A 123 -24.38 10.87 18.37
C SER A 123 -23.27 11.94 18.35
N PRO A 124 -23.25 12.86 19.32
CA PRO A 124 -22.14 13.77 19.55
C PRO A 124 -20.91 13.01 20.08
N VAL A 125 -19.74 13.27 19.49
CA VAL A 125 -18.48 12.59 19.85
C VAL A 125 -17.30 13.56 19.91
N ALA A 126 -16.32 13.21 20.74
CA ALA A 126 -14.95 13.67 20.62
C ALA A 126 -14.13 12.60 19.88
N PHE A 127 -13.13 13.02 19.12
CA PHE A 127 -12.30 12.10 18.35
C PHE A 127 -10.83 12.51 18.30
N VAL A 128 -9.98 11.54 17.99
CA VAL A 128 -8.56 11.71 17.68
C VAL A 128 -8.29 11.17 16.27
N ALA A 129 -7.70 11.99 15.41
CA ALA A 129 -7.39 11.67 14.02
C ALA A 129 -5.87 11.49 13.89
N PRO A 130 -5.33 10.26 13.86
CA PRO A 130 -3.89 10.00 14.03
C PRO A 130 -3.04 10.31 12.79
N CYS A 131 -3.62 10.28 11.60
CA CYS A 131 -2.90 10.48 10.34
C CYS A 131 -3.76 11.08 9.23
N HIS A 132 -4.17 12.34 9.37
CA HIS A 132 -5.08 12.98 8.42
C HIS A 132 -4.52 14.31 7.91
N PRO A 133 -5.05 14.87 6.81
CA PRO A 133 -4.84 16.27 6.45
C PRO A 133 -5.11 17.22 7.62
N ALA A 134 -4.77 18.51 7.46
CA ALA A 134 -4.93 19.49 8.53
C ALA A 134 -6.37 19.57 9.06
N CYS A 135 -7.36 19.35 8.19
CA CYS A 135 -8.78 19.16 8.50
C CYS A 135 -9.49 18.54 7.29
N MET A 136 -10.57 17.80 7.53
CA MET A 136 -11.45 17.25 6.49
C MET A 136 -12.90 17.56 6.84
N GLU A 137 -13.75 17.73 5.82
CA GLU A 137 -15.17 18.01 6.04
C GLU A 137 -15.90 16.84 6.74
N ARG A 138 -15.47 15.61 6.44
CA ARG A 138 -15.87 14.38 7.10
C ARG A 138 -14.64 13.49 7.22
N VAL A 139 -14.57 12.68 8.27
CA VAL A 139 -13.46 11.75 8.52
C VAL A 139 -14.02 10.40 8.98
N VAL A 140 -13.42 9.30 8.54
CA VAL A 140 -13.75 7.96 9.02
C VAL A 140 -12.72 7.49 10.02
N LEU A 141 -13.15 7.18 11.24
CA LEU A 141 -12.27 6.78 12.33
C LEU A 141 -12.73 5.46 12.97
N HIS A 142 -11.77 4.64 13.38
CA HIS A 142 -12.05 3.44 14.18
C HIS A 142 -12.62 3.82 15.56
N ARG A 143 -13.54 3.01 16.10
CA ARG A 143 -14.20 3.22 17.40
C ARG A 143 -13.24 3.55 18.56
N ASP A 144 -12.04 2.97 18.56
CA ASP A 144 -11.04 3.20 19.62
C ASP A 144 -10.54 4.65 19.68
N LEU A 145 -10.69 5.41 18.59
CA LEU A 145 -10.32 6.81 18.47
C LEU A 145 -11.46 7.78 18.82
N ILE A 146 -12.63 7.26 19.21
CA ILE A 146 -13.87 8.02 19.37
C ILE A 146 -14.37 7.87 20.81
N ARG A 147 -14.86 8.97 21.40
CA ARG A 147 -15.53 8.97 22.71
C ARG A 147 -16.87 9.70 22.61
N PRO A 148 -17.98 9.11 23.10
CA PRO A 148 -19.24 9.82 23.25
C PRO A 148 -19.05 11.05 24.15
N VAL A 149 -19.71 12.16 23.81
CA VAL A 149 -19.75 13.35 24.67
C VAL A 149 -21.19 13.80 24.89
N HIS A 150 -21.44 14.60 25.92
CA HIS A 150 -22.78 15.12 26.17
C HIS A 150 -23.22 16.04 25.01
N PRO A 151 -24.49 16.02 24.56
CA PRO A 151 -24.97 16.88 23.46
C PRO A 151 -24.74 18.39 23.68
N ALA A 152 -24.81 18.85 24.92
CA ALA A 152 -24.48 20.24 25.28
C ALA A 152 -22.98 20.58 25.13
N GLY A 153 -22.12 19.56 24.99
CA GLY A 153 -20.66 19.69 24.84
C GLY A 153 -20.19 19.83 23.39
N VAL A 154 -21.06 19.61 22.39
CA VAL A 154 -20.73 19.91 20.97
C VAL A 154 -21.18 21.34 20.66
N PRO A 155 -20.23 22.27 20.48
CA PRO A 155 -20.55 23.67 20.21
C PRO A 155 -21.19 23.77 18.82
N ARG A 156 -22.29 24.51 18.71
CA ARG A 156 -22.77 24.99 17.40
C ARG A 156 -21.77 26.03 16.89
N PRO A 157 -21.22 25.89 15.68
CA PRO A 157 -20.26 26.86 15.18
C PRO A 157 -20.89 28.25 15.08
N ALA A 158 -20.50 29.15 15.97
CA ALA A 158 -20.84 30.57 15.92
C ALA A 158 -19.52 31.34 15.91
N GLY A 159 -19.15 31.90 14.75
CA GLY A 159 -18.02 32.80 14.64
C GLY A 159 -18.37 34.21 15.14
N PRO A 160 -17.37 35.07 15.43
CA PRO A 160 -17.61 36.49 15.68
C PRO A 160 -18.32 37.12 14.47
N GLY A 161 -19.55 37.58 14.63
CA GLY A 161 -20.36 38.18 13.55
C GLY A 161 -21.07 37.20 12.61
N ALA A 162 -21.01 35.89 12.85
CA ALA A 162 -21.75 34.90 12.06
C ALA A 162 -23.22 34.83 12.53
N ARG A 163 -24.18 34.88 11.60
CA ARG A 163 -25.55 34.45 11.92
C ARG A 163 -25.48 32.98 12.37
N PRO A 164 -26.04 32.62 13.54
CA PRO A 164 -26.00 31.24 14.04
C PRO A 164 -26.60 30.31 12.97
N GLY A 165 -25.83 29.33 12.49
CA GLY A 165 -26.33 28.27 11.59
C GLY A 165 -25.66 28.13 10.21
N ARG A 166 -24.59 28.88 9.86
CA ARG A 166 -23.91 28.71 8.55
C ARG A 166 -22.52 28.05 8.58
N ALA A 167 -21.77 28.16 9.67
CA ALA A 167 -20.50 27.46 9.80
C ALA A 167 -20.73 26.00 10.17
N THR A 168 -20.07 25.10 9.45
CA THR A 168 -20.15 23.65 9.65
C THR A 168 -18.92 23.15 10.41
N ILE A 169 -17.74 23.77 10.24
CA ILE A 169 -16.49 23.37 10.89
C ILE A 169 -15.65 24.57 11.33
N VAL A 170 -15.07 24.50 12.53
CA VAL A 170 -14.01 25.38 13.01
C VAL A 170 -12.68 24.62 13.06
N HIS A 171 -11.73 24.98 12.19
CA HIS A 171 -10.36 24.45 12.20
C HIS A 171 -9.42 25.40 12.92
N ARG A 172 -8.67 24.85 13.89
CA ARG A 172 -7.61 25.53 14.62
C ARG A 172 -6.26 24.94 14.25
N ALA A 173 -5.38 25.74 13.67
CA ALA A 173 -4.07 25.30 13.22
C ALA A 173 -3.07 25.04 14.38
N ARG A 174 -3.26 25.71 15.52
CA ARG A 174 -2.43 25.57 16.73
C ARG A 174 -3.27 25.71 17.99
N PRO A 175 -3.08 24.87 19.02
CA PRO A 175 -3.82 24.98 20.27
C PRO A 175 -3.48 26.27 21.04
N ALA A 176 -4.38 26.78 21.90
CA ALA A 176 -4.01 27.88 22.83
C ALA A 176 -3.17 27.38 24.00
N SER A 177 -3.54 26.24 24.54
CA SER A 177 -2.85 25.63 25.66
C SER A 177 -1.95 24.50 25.16
N PRO A 178 -0.80 24.24 25.79
CA PRO A 178 -0.01 23.06 25.49
C PRO A 178 -0.86 21.79 25.68
N PRO A 179 -0.98 20.92 24.66
CA PRO A 179 -1.65 19.63 24.83
C PRO A 179 -0.80 18.69 25.69
N PRO A 180 -1.39 17.62 26.26
CA PRO A 180 -0.60 16.52 26.78
C PRO A 180 0.31 15.95 25.67
N ALA A 181 1.42 15.32 26.07
CA ALA A 181 2.32 14.69 25.11
C ALA A 181 1.53 13.66 24.27
N VAL A 182 1.66 13.76 22.95
CA VAL A 182 1.05 12.81 22.02
C VAL A 182 1.90 11.55 22.01
N ASP A 183 1.31 10.42 22.39
CA ASP A 183 2.01 9.13 22.43
C ASP A 183 2.53 8.74 21.04
N ASP A 184 3.78 8.29 20.99
CA ASP A 184 4.43 7.94 19.73
C ASP A 184 3.67 6.85 18.94
N ALA A 185 3.07 5.90 19.66
CA ALA A 185 2.28 4.80 19.10
C ALA A 185 0.95 5.27 18.46
N LEU A 186 0.44 6.45 18.84
CA LEU A 186 -0.75 7.06 18.25
C LEU A 186 -0.43 7.83 16.96
N VAL A 187 0.78 8.39 16.85
CA VAL A 187 1.21 9.18 15.69
C VAL A 187 1.33 8.28 14.45
N GLY A 188 0.44 8.47 13.48
CA GLY A 188 0.40 7.61 12.28
C GLY A 188 -0.32 6.28 12.48
N TRP A 189 -1.00 6.06 13.62
CA TRP A 189 -1.70 4.81 13.90
C TRP A 189 -2.79 4.52 12.86
N SER A 190 -2.96 3.23 12.54
CA SER A 190 -3.99 2.73 11.64
C SER A 190 -4.57 1.42 12.19
N PRO A 191 -5.90 1.18 12.07
CA PRO A 191 -6.47 -0.12 12.41
C PRO A 191 -5.91 -1.27 11.56
N MET A 192 -5.34 -0.96 10.38
CA MET A 192 -4.69 -1.93 9.49
C MET A 192 -3.25 -2.28 9.91
N ALA A 193 -2.71 -1.64 10.95
CA ALA A 193 -1.33 -1.88 11.37
C ALA A 193 -1.14 -3.24 12.09
N GLY A 194 -2.19 -3.78 12.69
CA GLY A 194 -2.07 -4.91 13.63
C GLY A 194 -1.40 -4.52 14.95
N ILE A 195 -1.56 -3.26 15.37
CA ILE A 195 -1.05 -2.72 16.63
C ILE A 195 -2.25 -2.25 17.45
N ALA A 196 -2.44 -2.80 18.64
CA ALA A 196 -3.47 -2.34 19.56
C ALA A 196 -3.19 -0.90 20.02
N LEU A 197 -4.24 -0.08 20.09
CA LEU A 197 -4.13 1.28 20.59
C LEU A 197 -4.38 1.29 22.10
N ASP A 198 -3.53 1.97 22.86
CA ASP A 198 -3.79 2.24 24.28
C ASP A 198 -4.95 3.25 24.41
N PRO A 199 -6.10 2.89 25.00
CA PRO A 199 -7.22 3.80 25.19
C PRO A 199 -6.84 5.07 25.96
N ALA A 200 -5.88 4.99 26.88
CA ALA A 200 -5.49 6.13 27.71
C ALA A 200 -4.81 7.25 26.90
N ALA A 201 -4.15 6.91 25.78
CA ALA A 201 -3.59 7.90 24.85
C ALA A 201 -4.68 8.78 24.23
N VAL A 202 -5.81 8.16 23.88
CA VAL A 202 -6.99 8.86 23.34
C VAL A 202 -7.70 9.64 24.44
N ASP A 203 -7.90 9.04 25.61
CA ASP A 203 -8.65 9.63 26.72
C ASP A 203 -8.00 10.93 27.24
N ARG A 204 -6.67 10.97 27.34
CA ARG A 204 -5.93 12.18 27.73
C ARG A 204 -6.17 13.35 26.77
N LEU A 205 -6.14 13.08 25.47
CA LEU A 205 -6.37 14.10 24.44
C LEU A 205 -7.82 14.58 24.42
N VAL A 206 -8.78 13.66 24.60
CA VAL A 206 -10.21 14.01 24.70
C VAL A 206 -10.50 14.85 25.95
N ALA A 207 -9.94 14.48 27.10
CA ALA A 207 -10.09 15.25 28.34
C ALA A 207 -9.48 16.65 28.23
N TRP A 208 -8.31 16.77 27.59
CA TRP A 208 -7.70 18.07 27.31
C TRP A 208 -8.53 18.92 26.32
N LEU A 209 -9.11 18.30 25.27
CA LEU A 209 -9.94 19.01 24.31
C LEU A 209 -11.15 19.70 24.98
N ALA A 210 -11.74 19.07 26.00
CA ALA A 210 -12.85 19.63 26.75
C ALA A 210 -12.51 20.95 27.48
N VAL A 211 -11.24 21.18 27.84
CA VAL A 211 -10.78 22.44 28.45
C VAL A 211 -10.19 23.43 27.44
N GLU A 212 -9.57 22.94 26.36
CA GLU A 212 -9.00 23.76 25.28
C GLU A 212 -10.08 24.48 24.47
N TRP A 213 -11.22 23.83 24.25
CA TRP A 213 -12.30 24.43 23.48
C TRP A 213 -13.11 25.43 24.33
N ARG A 214 -12.93 26.73 24.07
CA ARG A 214 -13.69 27.83 24.68
C ARG A 214 -14.49 28.67 23.67
N GLY A 215 -14.57 28.21 22.43
CA GLY A 215 -15.16 28.94 21.31
C GLY A 215 -14.15 29.21 20.18
N ALA A 216 -14.68 29.74 19.08
CA ALA A 216 -13.90 30.13 17.91
C ALA A 216 -13.09 31.40 18.17
N ARG A 217 -11.92 31.50 17.53
CA ARG A 217 -10.98 32.62 17.60
C ARG A 217 -10.87 33.33 16.25
N PRO A 218 -10.36 34.57 16.21
CA PRO A 218 -10.17 35.31 14.95
C PRO A 218 -9.25 34.60 13.94
N ASP A 219 -8.30 33.79 14.40
CA ASP A 219 -7.34 33.04 13.58
C ASP A 219 -7.82 31.63 13.18
N ASP A 220 -8.96 31.18 13.72
CA ASP A 220 -9.56 29.91 13.34
C ASP A 220 -10.11 29.99 11.90
N ARG A 221 -9.97 28.90 11.15
CA ARG A 221 -10.51 28.78 9.79
C ARG A 221 -11.88 28.14 9.81
N LEU A 222 -12.83 28.78 9.14
CA LEU A 222 -14.21 28.31 9.10
C LEU A 222 -14.48 27.62 7.76
N LEU A 223 -15.21 26.50 7.81
CA LEU A 223 -15.90 25.93 6.66
C LEU A 223 -17.41 26.17 6.84
N THR A 224 -18.09 26.63 5.79
CA THR A 224 -19.54 26.88 5.80
C THR A 224 -20.26 25.97 4.81
N GLY A 225 -21.50 25.58 5.12
CA GLY A 225 -22.29 24.64 4.31
C GLY A 225 -21.82 23.18 4.41
N ALA A 226 -22.55 22.26 3.80
CA ALA A 226 -22.20 20.84 3.72
C ALA A 226 -22.26 20.36 2.27
N SER A 227 -21.27 19.58 1.84
CA SER A 227 -21.27 18.84 0.57
C SER A 227 -21.99 17.50 0.72
N PRO A 228 -22.53 16.91 -0.35
CA PRO A 228 -23.05 15.55 -0.32
C PRO A 228 -21.96 14.53 0.05
N ILE A 229 -22.39 13.42 0.63
CA ILE A 229 -21.50 12.29 0.92
C ILE A 229 -21.35 11.46 -0.36
N ALA A 230 -20.12 11.24 -0.80
CA ALA A 230 -19.82 10.40 -1.96
C ALA A 230 -18.50 9.66 -1.78
N SER A 231 -18.55 8.35 -1.57
CA SER A 231 -17.36 7.48 -1.50
C SER A 231 -16.92 6.93 -2.85
N SER A 232 -17.74 7.09 -3.88
CA SER A 232 -17.44 6.66 -5.24
C SER A 232 -17.97 7.64 -6.28
N THR A 233 -17.41 7.60 -7.49
CA THR A 233 -17.91 8.40 -8.62
C THR A 233 -19.09 7.70 -9.30
N ARG A 234 -20.18 8.43 -9.56
CA ARG A 234 -21.43 7.89 -10.12
C ARG A 234 -21.28 7.27 -11.52
N ARG A 235 -20.33 7.73 -12.33
CA ARG A 235 -20.18 7.30 -13.72
C ARG A 235 -19.23 6.11 -13.81
N ARG A 236 -19.76 4.95 -14.17
CA ARG A 236 -18.97 3.81 -14.65
C ARG A 236 -18.76 3.98 -16.16
N PRO A 237 -17.52 4.00 -16.68
CA PRO A 237 -17.31 3.94 -18.11
C PRO A 237 -17.90 2.63 -18.65
N ALA A 238 -18.50 2.71 -19.83
CA ALA A 238 -18.92 1.50 -20.53
C ALA A 238 -17.67 0.68 -20.89
N PRO A 239 -17.65 -0.64 -20.64
CA PRO A 239 -16.55 -1.48 -21.07
C PRO A 239 -16.27 -1.30 -22.56
N GLY A 240 -15.00 -1.17 -22.92
CA GLY A 240 -14.55 -1.23 -24.30
C GLY A 240 -14.86 -2.61 -24.90
N ALA A 241 -15.34 -2.66 -26.15
CA ALA A 241 -15.66 -3.92 -26.79
C ALA A 241 -14.41 -4.81 -26.97
N GLY A 242 -14.49 -6.06 -26.48
CA GLY A 242 -13.52 -7.12 -26.79
C GLY A 242 -12.33 -7.32 -25.84
N ARG A 243 -12.25 -6.59 -24.72
CA ARG A 243 -11.21 -6.81 -23.69
C ARG A 243 -11.82 -7.15 -22.33
N PRO A 244 -11.18 -8.01 -21.50
CA PRO A 244 -11.62 -8.24 -20.13
C PRO A 244 -11.57 -6.95 -19.31
N THR A 245 -12.61 -6.72 -18.52
CA THR A 245 -12.69 -5.61 -17.58
C THR A 245 -11.82 -5.84 -16.36
N ALA A 246 -11.26 -4.76 -15.80
CA ALA A 246 -10.42 -4.82 -14.62
C ALA A 246 -10.79 -3.76 -13.58
N ALA A 247 -10.67 -4.13 -12.30
CA ALA A 247 -10.72 -3.22 -11.16
C ALA A 247 -9.36 -3.24 -10.43
N LEU A 248 -8.83 -2.08 -10.06
CA LEU A 248 -7.56 -1.94 -9.35
C LEU A 248 -7.80 -1.61 -7.88
N PHE A 249 -7.20 -2.38 -6.97
CA PHE A 249 -7.16 -2.12 -5.54
C PHE A 249 -5.77 -1.67 -5.10
N GLY A 250 -5.68 -0.42 -4.65
CA GLY A 250 -4.43 0.23 -4.22
C GLY A 250 -3.79 1.05 -5.33
N LEU A 251 -3.87 2.37 -5.22
CA LEU A 251 -3.28 3.32 -6.17
C LEU A 251 -2.00 3.96 -5.60
N GLY A 252 -1.14 3.09 -5.07
CA GLY A 252 0.20 3.45 -4.61
C GLY A 252 1.12 3.87 -5.76
N HIS A 253 2.36 4.27 -5.42
CA HIS A 253 3.37 4.60 -6.42
C HIS A 253 3.66 3.43 -7.39
N TYR A 254 3.64 2.21 -6.87
CA TYR A 254 3.85 1.00 -7.65
C TYR A 254 2.77 0.85 -8.74
N ALA A 255 1.48 0.86 -8.37
CA ALA A 255 0.38 0.73 -9.33
C ALA A 255 0.43 1.81 -10.43
N LYS A 256 0.72 3.07 -10.06
CA LYS A 256 0.85 4.20 -11.00
C LYS A 256 1.98 4.02 -12.02
N THR A 257 3.03 3.28 -11.67
CA THR A 257 4.25 3.19 -12.48
C THR A 257 4.46 1.83 -13.14
N GLN A 258 3.91 0.76 -12.56
CA GLN A 258 4.11 -0.63 -13.01
C GLN A 258 2.83 -1.32 -13.48
N ILE A 259 1.65 -0.96 -12.96
CA ILE A 259 0.39 -1.63 -13.34
C ILE A 259 -0.30 -0.84 -14.45
N VAL A 260 -0.83 0.33 -14.11
CA VAL A 260 -1.69 1.13 -15.00
C VAL A 260 -1.06 1.37 -16.38
N PRO A 261 0.25 1.66 -16.52
CA PRO A 261 0.86 1.86 -17.84
C PRO A 261 0.95 0.62 -18.72
N HIS A 262 0.87 -0.60 -18.17
CA HIS A 262 1.20 -1.84 -18.88
C HIS A 262 0.01 -2.78 -19.10
N ILE A 263 -1.17 -2.47 -18.54
CA ILE A 263 -2.37 -3.31 -18.69
C ILE A 263 -3.28 -2.86 -19.84
N GLY A 264 -3.25 -1.58 -20.24
CA GLY A 264 -4.28 -0.97 -21.08
C GLY A 264 -4.34 -1.46 -22.54
N GLU A 265 -3.34 -2.21 -22.99
CA GLU A 265 -3.37 -2.89 -24.30
C GLU A 265 -4.25 -4.15 -24.27
N HIS A 266 -4.42 -4.76 -23.10
CA HIS A 266 -5.07 -6.06 -22.93
C HIS A 266 -6.34 -6.01 -22.08
N LEU A 267 -6.36 -5.15 -21.06
CA LEU A 267 -7.46 -5.03 -20.10
C LEU A 267 -8.12 -3.66 -20.21
N ASP A 268 -9.41 -3.61 -19.91
CA ASP A 268 -10.15 -2.36 -19.76
C ASP A 268 -10.30 -2.02 -18.27
N LEU A 269 -9.48 -1.09 -17.78
CA LEU A 269 -9.54 -0.64 -16.38
C LEU A 269 -10.78 0.24 -16.19
N ILE A 270 -11.80 -0.29 -15.51
CA ILE A 270 -13.11 0.35 -15.35
C ILE A 270 -13.28 1.04 -13.99
N ARG A 271 -12.56 0.57 -12.96
CA ARG A 271 -12.64 1.10 -11.58
C ARG A 271 -11.29 1.08 -10.87
N VAL A 272 -11.03 2.10 -10.05
CA VAL A 272 -9.88 2.19 -9.14
C VAL A 272 -10.35 2.43 -7.71
N HIS A 273 -9.97 1.53 -6.81
CA HIS A 273 -10.13 1.61 -5.37
C HIS A 273 -8.86 2.17 -4.71
N GLU A 274 -9.00 3.28 -4.00
CA GLU A 274 -7.94 3.91 -3.22
C GLU A 274 -8.50 4.48 -1.92
N LEU A 275 -8.02 3.95 -0.78
CA LEU A 275 -8.54 4.25 0.55
C LEU A 275 -8.37 5.70 0.93
N ASP A 276 -7.25 6.32 0.55
CA ASP A 276 -6.98 7.72 0.84
C ASP A 276 -7.56 8.59 -0.29
N PRO A 277 -8.72 9.27 -0.08
CA PRO A 277 -9.33 10.12 -1.11
C PRO A 277 -8.41 11.26 -1.53
N VAL A 278 -7.44 11.63 -0.68
CA VAL A 278 -6.45 12.65 -1.00
C VAL A 278 -5.43 12.12 -2.02
N GLN A 279 -5.14 10.81 -2.07
CA GLN A 279 -4.32 10.21 -3.13
C GLN A 279 -5.02 10.19 -4.50
N ILE A 280 -6.34 9.96 -4.51
CA ILE A 280 -7.20 10.13 -5.70
C ILE A 280 -7.15 11.59 -6.16
N GLY A 281 -7.36 12.52 -5.23
CA GLY A 281 -7.39 13.95 -5.49
C GLY A 281 -8.63 14.39 -6.26
N VAL A 282 -8.59 15.63 -6.74
CA VAL A 282 -9.74 16.32 -7.35
C VAL A 282 -9.68 16.34 -8.88
N ARG A 283 -8.46 16.26 -9.45
CA ARG A 283 -8.22 16.21 -10.90
C ARG A 283 -8.22 14.76 -11.37
N ARG A 284 -9.42 14.16 -11.37
CA ARG A 284 -9.64 12.77 -11.77
C ARG A 284 -9.72 12.66 -13.29
N THR A 285 -9.29 11.52 -13.83
CA THR A 285 -9.66 11.14 -15.20
C THR A 285 -11.06 10.52 -15.19
N ASP A 286 -11.77 10.67 -16.29
CA ASP A 286 -13.06 10.04 -16.60
C ASP A 286 -12.93 8.68 -17.30
N ARG A 287 -11.69 8.19 -17.49
CA ARG A 287 -11.40 6.88 -18.09
C ARG A 287 -11.86 5.70 -17.23
N TRP A 288 -11.94 5.88 -15.92
CA TRP A 288 -12.41 4.89 -14.95
C TRP A 288 -13.16 5.57 -13.81
N SER A 289 -14.02 4.81 -13.12
CA SER A 289 -14.61 5.26 -11.87
C SER A 289 -13.63 5.15 -10.71
N TRP A 290 -13.89 5.90 -9.66
CA TRP A 290 -13.09 5.95 -8.44
C TRP A 290 -13.94 5.53 -7.25
N ASP A 291 -13.33 4.83 -6.31
CA ASP A 291 -13.99 4.33 -5.10
C ASP A 291 -13.00 4.35 -3.92
N THR A 292 -13.47 4.65 -2.72
CA THR A 292 -12.67 4.60 -1.50
C THR A 292 -12.91 3.32 -0.68
N SER A 293 -13.77 2.43 -1.16
CA SER A 293 -14.04 1.14 -0.51
C SER A 293 -12.80 0.24 -0.53
N PRO A 294 -12.44 -0.40 0.61
CA PRO A 294 -11.37 -1.40 0.65
C PRO A 294 -11.76 -2.73 0.03
N LEU A 295 -13.04 -2.96 -0.27
CA LEU A 295 -13.57 -4.21 -0.79
C LEU A 295 -14.40 -3.96 -2.06
N PRO A 296 -14.44 -4.93 -2.99
CA PRO A 296 -15.34 -4.86 -4.14
C PRO A 296 -16.80 -4.87 -3.66
N ALA A 297 -17.58 -3.92 -4.17
CA ALA A 297 -19.03 -3.87 -3.98
C ALA A 297 -19.74 -4.89 -4.89
N ASP A 298 -21.03 -5.14 -4.68
CA ASP A 298 -21.80 -6.11 -5.49
C ASP A 298 -21.91 -5.68 -6.97
N ASP A 299 -21.99 -4.37 -7.23
CA ASP A 299 -21.98 -3.79 -8.57
C ASP A 299 -20.57 -3.73 -9.20
N ASP A 300 -19.53 -4.08 -8.43
CA ASP A 300 -18.13 -4.08 -8.87
C ASP A 300 -17.72 -5.38 -9.56
N GLN A 301 -18.55 -5.83 -10.50
CA GLN A 301 -18.27 -6.99 -11.34
C GLN A 301 -17.19 -6.63 -12.37
N ALA A 302 -15.99 -7.19 -12.20
CA ALA A 302 -14.89 -7.09 -13.16
C ALA A 302 -14.31 -8.49 -13.45
N ASP A 303 -13.83 -8.71 -14.67
CA ASP A 303 -13.21 -10.00 -15.05
C ASP A 303 -11.89 -10.25 -14.31
N VAL A 304 -11.19 -9.16 -13.94
CA VAL A 304 -9.87 -9.19 -13.29
C VAL A 304 -9.81 -8.18 -12.14
N LEU A 305 -9.36 -8.63 -10.97
CA LEU A 305 -8.96 -7.74 -9.87
C LEU A 305 -7.43 -7.65 -9.82
N LEU A 306 -6.92 -6.43 -10.02
CA LEU A 306 -5.51 -6.08 -9.88
C LEU A 306 -5.28 -5.61 -8.43
N ILE A 307 -4.47 -6.30 -7.65
CA ILE A 307 -4.36 -6.11 -6.21
C ILE A 307 -2.93 -5.67 -5.86
N ALA A 308 -2.78 -4.41 -5.42
CA ALA A 308 -1.50 -3.76 -5.14
C ALA A 308 -1.58 -2.80 -3.93
N GLY A 309 -2.34 -3.23 -2.91
CA GLY A 309 -2.54 -2.52 -1.66
C GLY A 309 -1.48 -2.81 -0.58
N TYR A 310 -1.88 -2.76 0.69
CA TYR A 310 -1.04 -3.21 1.79
C TYR A 310 -0.92 -4.74 1.79
N HIS A 311 0.22 -5.29 2.23
CA HIS A 311 0.47 -6.74 2.13
C HIS A 311 -0.65 -7.63 2.70
N HIS A 312 -1.20 -7.28 3.87
CA HIS A 312 -2.27 -8.05 4.51
C HIS A 312 -3.63 -7.94 3.81
N THR A 313 -3.80 -6.97 2.91
CA THR A 313 -5.04 -6.81 2.13
C THR A 313 -5.07 -7.72 0.90
N HIS A 314 -3.93 -8.25 0.48
CA HIS A 314 -3.81 -9.02 -0.76
C HIS A 314 -4.67 -10.28 -0.76
N ALA A 315 -4.55 -11.11 0.27
CA ALA A 315 -5.26 -12.38 0.32
C ALA A 315 -6.78 -12.23 0.49
N PRO A 316 -7.29 -11.36 1.39
CA PRO A 316 -8.73 -11.10 1.45
C PRO A 316 -9.32 -10.63 0.12
N LEU A 317 -8.64 -9.71 -0.58
CA LEU A 317 -9.07 -9.23 -1.90
C LEU A 317 -8.99 -10.31 -2.97
N ALA A 318 -7.95 -11.14 -2.97
CA ALA A 318 -7.82 -12.24 -3.91
C ALA A 318 -8.92 -13.29 -3.67
N ARG A 319 -9.24 -13.64 -2.42
CA ARG A 319 -10.36 -14.52 -2.08
C ARG A 319 -11.69 -13.93 -2.57
N ALA A 320 -11.89 -12.63 -2.37
CA ALA A 320 -13.07 -11.90 -2.83
C ALA A 320 -13.21 -11.91 -4.36
N ALA A 321 -12.10 -11.83 -5.11
CA ALA A 321 -12.07 -11.96 -6.56
C ALA A 321 -12.44 -13.38 -7.02
N LEU A 322 -11.73 -14.39 -6.49
CA LEU A 322 -11.88 -15.78 -6.91
C LEU A 322 -13.29 -16.33 -6.62
N ARG A 323 -13.89 -15.96 -5.48
CA ARG A 323 -15.27 -16.34 -5.13
C ARG A 323 -16.32 -15.76 -6.07
N ARG A 324 -16.03 -14.65 -6.75
CA ARG A 324 -16.90 -14.03 -7.76
C ARG A 324 -16.64 -14.56 -9.18
N GLY A 325 -15.67 -15.46 -9.36
CA GLY A 325 -15.25 -15.97 -10.66
C GLY A 325 -14.27 -15.04 -11.41
N SER A 326 -13.89 -13.90 -10.82
CA SER A 326 -12.87 -13.01 -11.36
C SER A 326 -11.48 -13.64 -11.23
N ALA A 327 -10.57 -13.30 -12.14
CA ALA A 327 -9.16 -13.59 -11.95
C ALA A 327 -8.54 -12.60 -10.94
N ALA A 328 -7.56 -13.05 -10.15
CA ALA A 328 -6.83 -12.22 -9.21
C ALA A 328 -5.38 -12.06 -9.68
N VAL A 329 -4.94 -10.83 -9.95
CA VAL A 329 -3.53 -10.50 -10.21
C VAL A 329 -2.99 -9.82 -8.96
N VAL A 330 -2.11 -10.52 -8.23
CA VAL A 330 -1.78 -10.18 -6.84
C VAL A 330 -0.31 -9.82 -6.73
N GLU A 331 -0.05 -8.58 -6.29
CA GLU A 331 1.31 -8.19 -5.94
C GLU A 331 1.88 -9.02 -4.80
N LYS A 332 3.20 -9.19 -4.80
CA LYS A 332 3.86 -9.91 -3.71
C LYS A 332 3.92 -9.05 -2.44
N PRO A 333 3.88 -9.66 -1.24
CA PRO A 333 3.63 -11.08 -0.98
C PRO A 333 2.15 -11.42 -1.20
N VAL A 334 1.86 -12.63 -1.68
CA VAL A 334 0.47 -13.08 -1.92
C VAL A 334 -0.32 -13.17 -0.61
N VAL A 335 0.35 -13.57 0.47
CA VAL A 335 -0.24 -13.77 1.81
C VAL A 335 0.68 -13.23 2.90
N THR A 336 0.09 -12.90 4.05
CA THR A 336 0.83 -12.60 5.28
C THR A 336 0.48 -13.53 6.43
N THR A 337 -0.43 -14.49 6.24
CA THR A 337 -0.83 -15.47 7.27
C THR A 337 -0.93 -16.87 6.67
N GLU A 338 -0.79 -17.90 7.52
CA GLU A 338 -0.98 -19.30 7.12
C GLU A 338 -2.46 -19.60 6.83
N GLU A 339 -3.38 -19.02 7.59
CA GLU A 339 -4.82 -19.14 7.37
C GLU A 339 -5.24 -18.64 5.98
N ASP A 340 -4.79 -17.44 5.60
CA ASP A 340 -5.06 -16.89 4.27
C ASP A 340 -4.49 -17.76 3.15
N LEU A 341 -3.35 -18.40 3.38
CA LEU A 341 -2.73 -19.30 2.42
C LEU A 341 -3.56 -20.55 2.20
N GLU A 342 -4.03 -21.19 3.27
CA GLU A 342 -4.86 -22.39 3.17
C GLU A 342 -6.16 -22.09 2.41
N GLU A 343 -6.79 -20.96 2.71
CA GLU A 343 -8.03 -20.53 2.07
C GLU A 343 -7.85 -20.18 0.59
N LEU A 344 -6.76 -19.46 0.25
CA LEU A 344 -6.46 -19.17 -1.16
C LEU A 344 -6.13 -20.43 -1.95
N ALA A 345 -5.34 -21.33 -1.39
CA ALA A 345 -4.98 -22.56 -2.07
C ALA A 345 -6.22 -23.43 -2.38
N LYS A 346 -7.18 -23.55 -1.45
CA LYS A 346 -8.47 -24.22 -1.72
C LYS A 346 -9.21 -23.59 -2.90
N LEU A 347 -9.23 -22.25 -3.00
CA LEU A 347 -9.89 -21.56 -4.10
C LEU A 347 -9.17 -21.76 -5.43
N ILE A 348 -7.83 -21.80 -5.42
CA ILE A 348 -7.02 -22.08 -6.61
C ILE A 348 -7.24 -23.53 -7.07
N ASP A 349 -7.18 -24.50 -6.15
CA ASP A 349 -7.46 -25.92 -6.43
C ASP A 349 -8.89 -26.14 -6.96
N GLY A 350 -9.83 -25.28 -6.54
CA GLY A 350 -11.21 -25.23 -7.05
C GLY A 350 -11.38 -24.59 -8.43
N GLY A 351 -10.30 -24.22 -9.13
CA GLY A 351 -10.32 -23.61 -10.46
C GLY A 351 -10.20 -22.09 -10.47
N GLY A 352 -9.95 -21.46 -9.31
CA GLY A 352 -9.67 -20.03 -9.22
C GLY A 352 -8.38 -19.64 -9.95
N ARG A 353 -8.41 -18.53 -10.70
CA ARG A 353 -7.24 -18.03 -11.46
C ARG A 353 -6.53 -16.92 -10.69
N LEU A 354 -5.46 -17.27 -9.98
CA LEU A 354 -4.57 -16.31 -9.32
C LEU A 354 -3.25 -16.20 -10.09
N PHE A 355 -2.74 -14.98 -10.27
CA PHE A 355 -1.44 -14.71 -10.89
C PHE A 355 -0.60 -13.89 -9.91
N ALA A 356 0.47 -14.48 -9.38
CA ALA A 356 1.36 -13.83 -8.43
C ALA A 356 2.43 -13.01 -9.16
N CYS A 357 2.55 -11.73 -8.82
CA CYS A 357 3.46 -10.80 -9.49
C CYS A 357 4.90 -10.90 -8.98
N PHE A 358 5.57 -12.03 -9.22
CA PHE A 358 7.00 -12.18 -8.97
C PHE A 358 7.82 -11.77 -10.21
N GLN A 359 8.12 -10.47 -10.33
CA GLN A 359 8.75 -9.90 -11.54
C GLN A 359 10.10 -10.53 -11.89
N ARG A 360 10.82 -11.10 -10.91
CA ARG A 360 12.11 -11.76 -11.16
C ARG A 360 11.99 -12.91 -12.15
N ARG A 361 10.89 -13.65 -12.15
CA ARG A 361 10.63 -14.75 -13.11
C ARG A 361 10.63 -14.26 -14.56
N HIS A 362 10.28 -12.99 -14.77
CA HIS A 362 10.14 -12.34 -16.08
C HIS A 362 11.39 -11.55 -16.52
N SER A 363 12.49 -11.65 -15.78
CA SER A 363 13.75 -11.02 -16.20
C SER A 363 14.29 -11.69 -17.47
N PRO A 364 14.71 -10.93 -18.50
CA PRO A 364 15.35 -11.49 -19.69
C PRO A 364 16.66 -12.23 -19.36
N ILE A 365 17.27 -11.95 -18.19
CA ILE A 365 18.45 -12.65 -17.69
C ILE A 365 18.18 -14.15 -17.52
N ASN A 366 16.95 -14.55 -17.19
CA ASN A 366 16.64 -15.94 -16.84
C ASN A 366 16.82 -16.90 -18.02
N ALA A 367 16.61 -16.43 -19.25
CA ALA A 367 16.88 -17.23 -20.44
C ALA A 367 18.38 -17.56 -20.55
N TRP A 368 19.24 -16.56 -20.37
CA TRP A 368 20.69 -16.74 -20.38
C TRP A 368 21.17 -17.56 -19.19
N LEU A 369 20.59 -17.33 -18.02
CA LEU A 369 20.90 -18.06 -16.80
C LEU A 369 20.64 -19.56 -16.97
N ARG A 370 19.46 -19.94 -17.47
CA ARG A 370 19.09 -21.35 -17.70
C ARG A 370 19.99 -22.02 -18.74
N GLU A 371 20.31 -21.29 -19.82
CA GLU A 371 21.19 -21.76 -20.89
C GLU A 371 22.64 -21.94 -20.41
N ASP A 372 23.27 -20.88 -19.88
CA ASP A 372 24.69 -20.88 -19.53
C ASP A 372 24.96 -21.82 -18.33
N LEU A 373 24.06 -21.90 -17.34
CA LEU A 373 24.18 -22.86 -16.23
C LEU A 373 23.75 -24.28 -16.61
N ARG A 374 23.18 -24.48 -17.80
CA ARG A 374 22.71 -25.80 -18.27
C ARG A 374 21.72 -26.46 -17.31
N LEU A 375 20.77 -25.66 -16.78
CA LEU A 375 19.83 -26.13 -15.74
C LEU A 375 18.92 -27.27 -16.22
N GLY A 376 18.73 -27.43 -17.54
CA GLY A 376 17.98 -28.55 -18.12
C GLY A 376 18.73 -29.89 -18.12
N GLU A 377 20.04 -29.93 -17.86
CA GLU A 377 20.84 -31.16 -17.88
C GLU A 377 20.88 -31.89 -16.53
N ALA A 378 20.45 -31.25 -15.44
CA ALA A 378 20.33 -31.81 -14.08
C ALA A 378 21.55 -32.60 -13.57
N ARG A 379 22.79 -32.22 -13.92
CA ARG A 379 24.00 -32.97 -13.53
C ARG A 379 24.55 -32.57 -12.16
N GLU A 380 24.51 -31.28 -11.83
CA GLU A 380 24.97 -30.73 -10.55
C GLU A 380 23.89 -29.86 -9.91
N PRO A 381 23.71 -29.91 -8.58
CA PRO A 381 22.76 -29.05 -7.88
C PRO A 381 23.19 -27.58 -7.97
N MET A 382 22.20 -26.69 -8.04
CA MET A 382 22.46 -25.25 -8.09
C MET A 382 22.82 -24.69 -6.70
N VAL A 383 23.87 -23.89 -6.64
CA VAL A 383 24.17 -23.03 -5.49
C VAL A 383 23.75 -21.60 -5.84
N TYR A 384 22.78 -21.05 -5.11
CA TYR A 384 22.31 -19.67 -5.23
C TYR A 384 22.80 -18.86 -4.03
N SER A 385 23.64 -17.85 -4.23
CA SER A 385 24.11 -16.94 -3.19
C SER A 385 23.70 -15.51 -3.50
N ALA A 386 23.11 -14.79 -2.57
CA ALA A 386 22.74 -13.38 -2.76
C ALA A 386 22.97 -12.52 -1.53
N VAL A 387 23.50 -11.32 -1.75
CA VAL A 387 23.54 -10.24 -0.76
C VAL A 387 22.73 -9.08 -1.28
N VAL A 388 21.75 -8.67 -0.50
CA VAL A 388 20.76 -7.65 -0.84
C VAL A 388 20.88 -6.49 0.14
N TYR A 389 21.08 -5.30 -0.41
CA TYR A 389 21.11 -4.05 0.34
C TYR A 389 19.83 -3.27 0.07
N GLU A 390 18.92 -3.32 1.03
CA GLU A 390 17.65 -2.61 1.04
C GLU A 390 17.83 -1.15 1.47
N GLU A 391 16.88 -0.31 1.07
CA GLU A 391 16.82 1.06 1.55
C GLU A 391 16.25 1.08 2.99
N PRO A 392 16.87 1.80 3.95
CA PRO A 392 16.31 1.95 5.28
C PRO A 392 14.88 2.49 5.21
N LEU A 393 13.95 1.78 5.84
CA LEU A 393 12.55 2.20 5.90
C LEU A 393 12.40 3.42 6.83
N PRO A 394 11.65 4.45 6.41
CA PRO A 394 11.18 5.51 7.31
C PRO A 394 10.52 4.91 8.56
N ALA A 395 10.64 5.60 9.70
CA ALA A 395 10.24 5.05 11.01
C ALA A 395 8.75 4.67 11.09
N ARG A 396 7.88 5.38 10.37
CA ARG A 396 6.42 5.17 10.35
C ARG A 396 5.92 4.63 9.01
N HIS A 397 6.82 4.08 8.18
CA HIS A 397 6.41 3.44 6.94
C HIS A 397 5.57 2.20 7.23
N TRP A 398 4.48 1.99 6.49
CA TRP A 398 3.53 0.88 6.72
C TRP A 398 4.15 -0.52 6.59
N TYR A 399 5.31 -0.67 5.93
CA TYR A 399 6.09 -1.92 5.91
C TYR A 399 6.56 -2.34 7.31
N ARG A 400 6.58 -1.42 8.28
CA ARG A 400 6.93 -1.71 9.68
C ARG A 400 5.73 -2.17 10.50
N TRP A 401 4.52 -2.12 9.95
CA TRP A 401 3.35 -2.66 10.62
C TRP A 401 3.50 -4.18 10.82
N PRO A 402 3.20 -4.72 12.02
CA PRO A 402 3.13 -6.17 12.24
C PRO A 402 2.32 -6.91 11.17
N ALA A 403 1.18 -6.35 10.75
CA ALA A 403 0.34 -6.92 9.69
C ALA A 403 1.08 -7.06 8.34
N SER A 404 2.09 -6.23 8.08
CA SER A 404 2.90 -6.26 6.85
C SER A 404 4.04 -7.26 6.87
N ARG A 405 4.29 -7.91 8.03
CA ARG A 405 5.39 -8.84 8.30
C ARG A 405 6.79 -8.21 8.12
N THR A 406 7.85 -8.99 8.33
CA THR A 406 9.21 -8.46 8.23
C THR A 406 9.66 -8.31 6.76
N ARG A 407 10.91 -7.89 6.55
CA ARG A 407 11.51 -7.85 5.21
C ARG A 407 11.67 -9.22 4.56
N LEU A 408 11.61 -10.32 5.33
CA LEU A 408 11.61 -11.67 4.76
C LEU A 408 10.36 -11.89 3.89
N VAL A 409 9.18 -11.62 4.45
CA VAL A 409 7.91 -11.74 3.72
C VAL A 409 7.77 -10.67 2.64
N SER A 410 8.16 -9.43 2.93
CA SER A 410 7.91 -8.32 2.00
C SER A 410 8.93 -8.20 0.85
N ASN A 411 10.20 -8.54 1.08
CA ASN A 411 11.28 -8.41 0.08
C ASN A 411 12.02 -9.73 -0.16
N GLY A 412 12.38 -10.46 0.89
CA GLY A 412 13.11 -11.74 0.80
C GLY A 412 12.40 -12.77 -0.07
N CYS A 413 11.06 -12.75 -0.09
CA CYS A 413 10.22 -13.57 -0.93
C CYS A 413 10.62 -13.53 -2.42
N HIS A 414 11.16 -12.42 -2.94
CA HIS A 414 11.62 -12.33 -4.33
C HIS A 414 12.73 -13.34 -4.66
N TRP A 415 13.73 -13.47 -3.78
CA TRP A 415 14.87 -14.36 -4.01
C TRP A 415 14.52 -15.80 -3.66
N ILE A 416 13.69 -16.01 -2.64
CA ILE A 416 13.16 -17.33 -2.28
C ILE A 416 12.31 -17.87 -3.44
N ASP A 417 11.39 -17.07 -3.96
CA ASP A 417 10.58 -17.40 -5.14
C ASP A 417 11.45 -17.76 -6.34
N HIS A 418 12.39 -16.89 -6.69
CA HIS A 418 13.25 -17.10 -7.85
C HIS A 418 14.09 -18.38 -7.72
N PHE A 419 14.61 -18.66 -6.53
CA PHE A 419 15.34 -19.89 -6.24
C PHE A 419 14.45 -21.13 -6.39
N LEU A 420 13.24 -21.12 -5.84
CA LEU A 420 12.30 -22.24 -5.97
C LEU A 420 11.87 -22.43 -7.44
N TRP A 421 11.55 -21.35 -8.15
CA TRP A 421 11.14 -21.37 -9.56
C TRP A 421 12.24 -21.88 -10.51
N LEU A 422 13.51 -21.56 -10.24
CA LEU A 422 14.64 -22.12 -11.02
C LEU A 422 14.81 -23.63 -10.80
N ASN A 423 14.35 -24.16 -9.66
CA ASN A 423 14.42 -25.57 -9.27
C ASN A 423 13.06 -26.30 -9.40
N ASP A 424 12.13 -25.79 -10.20
CA ASP A 424 10.79 -26.38 -10.38
C ASP A 424 10.05 -26.67 -9.06
N PHE A 425 10.23 -25.78 -8.09
CA PHE A 425 9.62 -25.86 -6.75
C PHE A 425 9.91 -27.20 -6.04
N ALA A 426 11.10 -27.76 -6.23
CA ALA A 426 11.54 -28.94 -5.49
C ALA A 426 11.32 -28.75 -3.97
N PRO A 427 10.80 -29.77 -3.26
CA PRO A 427 10.51 -29.66 -1.83
C PRO A 427 11.69 -29.18 -0.99
N VAL A 428 11.39 -28.41 0.05
CA VAL A 428 12.40 -27.90 0.99
C VAL A 428 12.79 -29.01 1.96
N ARG A 429 14.07 -29.42 1.93
CA ARG A 429 14.66 -30.37 2.88
C ARG A 429 15.03 -29.70 4.19
N ARG A 430 15.64 -28.51 4.14
CA ARG A 430 16.04 -27.74 5.33
C ARG A 430 15.97 -26.25 5.06
N ALA A 431 15.56 -25.48 6.05
CA ALA A 431 15.61 -24.02 5.98
C ALA A 431 15.94 -23.44 7.36
N THR A 432 16.81 -22.44 7.41
CA THR A 432 17.18 -21.72 8.63
C THR A 432 17.29 -20.23 8.36
N VAL A 433 17.11 -19.45 9.41
CA VAL A 433 17.35 -18.01 9.41
C VAL A 433 18.02 -17.60 10.70
N THR A 434 18.92 -16.64 10.59
CA THR A 434 19.52 -15.94 11.73
C THR A 434 19.23 -14.46 11.62
N SER A 435 18.72 -13.87 12.70
CA SER A 435 18.56 -12.43 12.84
C SER A 435 19.75 -11.83 13.60
N ALA A 436 20.47 -10.91 12.97
CA ALA A 436 21.49 -10.12 13.64
C ALA A 436 20.86 -8.89 14.32
N ARG A 437 21.47 -8.41 15.41
CA ARG A 437 21.05 -7.19 16.14
C ARG A 437 20.95 -5.93 15.26
N THR A 438 21.68 -5.88 14.15
CA THR A 438 21.59 -4.79 13.16
C THR A 438 20.37 -4.90 12.25
N GLY A 439 19.46 -5.85 12.50
CA GLY A 439 18.31 -6.17 11.67
C GLY A 439 18.70 -6.84 10.35
N THR A 440 19.88 -7.47 10.26
CA THR A 440 20.30 -8.23 9.08
C THR A 440 19.79 -9.66 9.20
N PHE A 441 19.16 -10.19 8.14
CA PHE A 441 18.78 -11.60 8.08
C PHE A 441 19.76 -12.38 7.21
N THR A 442 20.21 -13.52 7.72
CA THR A 442 20.93 -14.54 6.94
C THR A 442 20.05 -15.77 6.85
N VAL A 443 19.67 -16.14 5.63
CA VAL A 443 18.78 -17.25 5.31
C VAL A 443 19.57 -18.33 4.59
N TYR A 444 19.33 -19.58 4.99
CA TYR A 444 19.80 -20.76 4.28
C TYR A 444 18.61 -21.66 3.93
N VAL A 445 18.55 -22.14 2.70
CA VAL A 445 17.55 -23.12 2.24
C VAL A 445 18.25 -24.21 1.46
N GLU A 446 17.79 -25.44 1.63
CA GLU A 446 18.29 -26.64 0.99
C GLU A 446 17.09 -27.45 0.51
N LEU A 447 17.09 -27.78 -0.78
CA LEU A 447 16.01 -28.53 -1.42
C LEU A 447 16.35 -30.03 -1.48
N VAL A 448 15.35 -30.86 -1.79
CA VAL A 448 15.54 -32.31 -1.96
C VAL A 448 16.36 -32.69 -3.20
N ASN A 449 16.47 -31.79 -4.19
CA ASN A 449 17.35 -31.94 -5.35
C ASN A 449 18.78 -31.42 -5.07
N ASP A 450 19.14 -31.25 -3.79
CA ASP A 450 20.42 -30.75 -3.28
C ASP A 450 20.80 -29.32 -3.66
N ALA A 451 19.91 -28.58 -4.34
CA ALA A 451 20.10 -27.16 -4.57
C ALA A 451 20.05 -26.38 -3.25
N ILE A 452 20.87 -25.35 -3.13
CA ILE A 452 20.95 -24.51 -1.92
C ILE A 452 20.81 -23.03 -2.23
N LEU A 453 20.24 -22.29 -1.28
CA LEU A 453 20.17 -20.84 -1.25
C LEU A 453 20.90 -20.33 0.00
N ALA A 454 21.80 -19.37 -0.17
CA ALA A 454 22.34 -18.53 0.89
C ALA A 454 21.99 -17.07 0.59
N LEU A 455 21.18 -16.44 1.45
CA LEU A 455 20.64 -15.10 1.23
C LEU A 455 20.91 -14.20 2.43
N VAL A 456 21.49 -13.03 2.19
CA VAL A 456 21.67 -11.97 3.18
C VAL A 456 20.79 -10.78 2.82
N LEU A 457 19.90 -10.38 3.73
CA LEU A 457 19.02 -9.21 3.60
C LEU A 457 19.42 -8.16 4.64
N THR A 458 19.94 -7.02 4.20
CA THR A 458 20.38 -5.94 5.10
C THR A 458 19.97 -4.57 4.58
N SER A 459 19.71 -3.64 5.49
CA SER A 459 19.62 -2.20 5.17
C SER A 459 20.87 -1.43 5.61
N ALA A 460 21.87 -2.12 6.14
CA ALA A 460 23.11 -1.52 6.60
C ALA A 460 23.99 -1.07 5.42
N GLY A 461 24.74 0.02 5.62
CA GLY A 461 25.68 0.56 4.63
C GLY A 461 25.11 1.65 3.71
N GLY A 462 23.80 1.92 3.79
CA GLY A 462 23.12 2.94 2.97
C GLY A 462 23.21 2.66 1.47
N SER A 463 22.40 3.34 0.66
CA SER A 463 22.55 3.25 -0.79
C SER A 463 22.48 4.63 -1.44
N ARG A 464 23.45 4.93 -2.30
CA ARG A 464 23.37 6.06 -3.24
C ARG A 464 22.32 5.82 -4.33
N TYR A 465 21.95 4.57 -4.59
CA TYR A 465 21.21 4.12 -5.78
C TYR A 465 19.91 3.33 -5.48
N GLY A 466 19.42 3.33 -4.24
CA GLY A 466 18.30 2.49 -3.80
C GLY A 466 18.70 1.03 -3.63
N LEU A 467 17.76 0.09 -3.80
CA LEU A 467 18.01 -1.35 -3.72
C LEU A 467 19.21 -1.78 -4.59
N ARG A 468 20.17 -2.44 -3.96
CA ARG A 468 21.35 -3.05 -4.60
C ARG A 468 21.35 -4.55 -4.34
N GLU A 469 21.89 -5.30 -5.28
CA GLU A 469 22.10 -6.73 -5.08
C GLU A 469 23.38 -7.22 -5.75
N HIS A 470 23.94 -8.27 -5.16
CA HIS A 470 24.95 -9.11 -5.78
C HIS A 470 24.50 -10.55 -5.62
N THR A 471 24.12 -11.17 -6.73
CA THR A 471 23.67 -12.57 -6.77
C THR A 471 24.65 -13.39 -7.61
N GLU A 472 25.00 -14.56 -7.13
CA GLU A 472 25.83 -15.53 -7.82
C GLU A 472 25.14 -16.89 -7.82
N LEU A 473 25.09 -17.52 -8.98
CA LEU A 473 24.52 -18.84 -9.18
C LEU A 473 25.58 -19.76 -9.77
N ARG A 474 25.72 -20.97 -9.24
CA ARG A 474 26.69 -21.96 -9.72
C ARG A 474 26.02 -23.29 -9.99
N ALA A 475 26.32 -23.88 -11.13
CA ALA A 475 25.95 -25.25 -11.50
C ALA A 475 26.78 -25.68 -12.70
N ASN A 476 27.04 -26.98 -12.83
CA ASN A 476 27.67 -27.59 -14.00
C ASN A 476 29.00 -26.93 -14.36
N GLY A 477 29.85 -26.62 -13.38
CA GLY A 477 31.13 -25.93 -13.60
C GLY A 477 31.05 -24.50 -14.14
N VAL A 478 29.87 -23.87 -14.11
CA VAL A 478 29.63 -22.48 -14.54
C VAL A 478 29.27 -21.61 -13.33
N THR A 479 29.80 -20.39 -13.30
CA THR A 479 29.40 -19.34 -12.37
C THR A 479 28.72 -18.22 -13.13
N ALA A 480 27.50 -17.85 -12.71
CA ALA A 480 26.73 -16.74 -13.24
C ALA A 480 26.53 -15.66 -12.17
N THR A 481 26.97 -14.44 -12.44
CA THR A 481 26.85 -13.30 -11.54
C THR A 481 25.85 -12.29 -12.08
N ILE A 482 24.90 -11.89 -11.23
CA ILE A 482 23.91 -10.84 -11.46
C ILE A 482 24.17 -9.70 -10.48
N VAL A 483 24.37 -8.49 -11.00
CA VAL A 483 24.53 -7.28 -10.17
C VAL A 483 23.40 -6.29 -10.45
N ASP A 484 22.72 -5.88 -9.38
CA ASP A 484 21.58 -4.94 -9.37
C ASP A 484 20.43 -5.34 -10.32
N GLY A 485 20.25 -6.63 -10.61
CA GLY A 485 19.27 -7.14 -11.58
C GLY A 485 19.49 -6.65 -13.01
N ALA A 486 20.66 -6.07 -13.31
CA ALA A 486 20.91 -5.33 -14.54
C ALA A 486 22.14 -5.82 -15.31
N ARG A 487 23.18 -6.25 -14.61
CA ARG A 487 24.43 -6.74 -15.22
C ARG A 487 24.52 -8.24 -15.01
N TYR A 488 24.78 -8.98 -16.09
CA TYR A 488 24.92 -10.43 -16.09
C TYR A 488 26.28 -10.82 -16.66
N THR A 489 27.00 -11.69 -15.96
CA THR A 489 28.23 -12.33 -16.43
C THR A 489 28.15 -13.82 -16.17
N ALA A 490 28.49 -14.65 -17.15
CA ALA A 490 28.67 -16.09 -16.98
C ALA A 490 30.10 -16.49 -17.35
N GLU A 491 30.71 -17.37 -16.58
CA GLU A 491 32.09 -17.84 -16.76
C GLU A 491 32.23 -19.32 -16.40
N ALA A 492 33.17 -20.00 -17.09
CA ALA A 492 33.48 -21.41 -16.89
C ALA A 492 34.97 -21.64 -17.10
N GLY A 493 35.63 -22.28 -16.13
CA GLY A 493 37.08 -22.47 -16.14
C GLY A 493 37.83 -21.14 -16.29
N SER A 494 38.59 -20.99 -17.37
CA SER A 494 39.36 -19.77 -17.68
C SER A 494 38.66 -18.80 -18.65
N ARG A 495 37.40 -19.03 -19.00
CA ARG A 495 36.69 -18.29 -20.05
C ARG A 495 35.43 -17.61 -19.54
N ILE A 496 35.20 -16.40 -20.04
CA ILE A 496 33.90 -15.72 -19.93
C ILE A 496 33.02 -16.24 -21.04
N LEU A 497 31.90 -16.88 -20.69
CA LEU A 497 30.90 -17.37 -21.63
C LEU A 497 30.04 -16.22 -22.15
N ARG A 498 29.61 -15.32 -21.26
CA ARG A 498 28.67 -14.26 -21.58
C ARG A 498 28.84 -13.03 -20.71
N ARG A 499 28.66 -11.86 -21.31
CA ARG A 499 28.43 -10.58 -20.61
C ARG A 499 27.26 -9.87 -21.26
N ARG A 500 26.29 -9.45 -20.45
CA ARG A 500 25.09 -8.75 -20.89
C ARG A 500 24.68 -7.68 -19.88
N ARG A 501 23.94 -6.71 -20.39
CA ARG A 501 23.31 -5.67 -19.58
C ARG A 501 21.88 -5.49 -20.05
N VAL A 502 20.98 -5.37 -19.09
CA VAL A 502 19.56 -5.08 -19.31
C VAL A 502 19.15 -3.93 -18.40
N ASN A 503 18.03 -3.29 -18.71
CA ASN A 503 17.42 -2.40 -17.74
C ASN A 503 16.60 -3.29 -16.78
N ARG A 504 16.93 -3.23 -15.47
CA ARG A 504 16.24 -4.04 -14.46
C ARG A 504 14.72 -3.82 -14.42
N LEU A 505 14.26 -2.64 -14.87
CA LEU A 505 12.84 -2.29 -14.92
C LEU A 505 12.09 -3.03 -16.03
N ASP A 506 12.77 -3.60 -17.03
CA ASP A 506 12.13 -4.30 -18.15
C ASP A 506 11.38 -5.56 -17.70
N SER A 507 11.72 -6.09 -16.52
CA SER A 507 11.01 -7.22 -15.89
C SER A 507 9.54 -6.94 -15.57
N TYR A 508 9.18 -5.69 -15.22
CA TYR A 508 7.80 -5.35 -14.85
C TYR A 508 6.87 -5.27 -16.06
N PRO A 509 7.16 -4.51 -17.14
CA PRO A 509 6.37 -4.57 -18.36
C PRO A 509 6.25 -5.99 -18.92
N ALA A 510 7.34 -6.78 -18.89
CA ALA A 510 7.32 -8.16 -19.37
C ALA A 510 6.39 -9.06 -18.54
N MET A 511 6.40 -8.90 -17.21
CA MET A 511 5.49 -9.60 -16.30
C MET A 511 4.02 -9.25 -16.58
N TYR A 512 3.67 -7.97 -16.57
CA TYR A 512 2.29 -7.55 -16.76
C TYR A 512 1.76 -7.92 -18.15
N ARG A 513 2.57 -7.77 -19.20
CA ARG A 513 2.21 -8.24 -20.54
C ARG A 513 1.93 -9.74 -20.56
N GLY A 514 2.87 -10.55 -20.05
CA GLY A 514 2.71 -12.01 -20.05
C GLY A 514 1.53 -12.50 -19.23
N ILE A 515 1.26 -11.89 -18.07
CA ILE A 515 0.06 -12.17 -17.27
C ILE A 515 -1.21 -11.78 -18.04
N CYS A 516 -1.24 -10.60 -18.66
CA CYS A 516 -2.40 -10.16 -19.44
C CYS A 516 -2.67 -11.03 -20.67
N GLU A 517 -1.63 -11.46 -21.38
CA GLU A 517 -1.76 -12.39 -22.51
C GLU A 517 -2.36 -13.74 -22.04
N ARG A 518 -1.89 -14.28 -20.91
CA ARG A 518 -2.46 -15.48 -20.28
C ARG A 518 -3.92 -15.27 -19.89
N LEU A 519 -4.27 -14.13 -19.31
CA LEU A 519 -5.65 -13.79 -18.91
C LEU A 519 -6.59 -13.75 -20.12
N VAL A 520 -6.20 -13.04 -21.17
CA VAL A 520 -6.99 -12.92 -22.42
C VAL A 520 -7.15 -14.28 -23.11
N ALA A 521 -6.12 -15.13 -23.05
CA ALA A 521 -6.18 -16.49 -23.59
C ALA A 521 -6.99 -17.47 -22.71
N GLY A 522 -7.49 -17.05 -21.54
CA GLY A 522 -8.18 -17.92 -20.61
C GLY A 522 -7.28 -18.98 -19.96
N ALA A 523 -5.97 -18.76 -19.93
CA ALA A 523 -5.02 -19.69 -19.34
C ALA A 523 -5.27 -19.87 -17.83
N PRO A 524 -4.90 -21.04 -17.26
CA PRO A 524 -4.93 -21.22 -15.82
C PRO A 524 -4.02 -20.21 -15.11
N GLY A 525 -4.34 -19.92 -13.85
CA GLY A 525 -3.47 -19.15 -12.95
C GLY A 525 -2.21 -19.93 -12.57
N ASP A 526 -1.50 -19.43 -11.57
CA ASP A 526 -0.39 -20.12 -10.95
C ASP A 526 -0.90 -21.24 -10.04
N ASP A 527 -0.15 -22.35 -9.98
CA ASP A 527 -0.53 -23.56 -9.27
C ASP A 527 -0.48 -23.35 -7.74
N ALA A 528 -1.47 -23.91 -7.03
CA ALA A 528 -1.54 -23.82 -5.57
C ALA A 528 -0.28 -24.37 -4.88
N ARG A 529 0.35 -25.40 -5.44
CA ARG A 529 1.65 -25.96 -5.00
C ARG A 529 2.74 -24.89 -5.03
N GLU A 530 2.83 -24.11 -6.11
CA GLU A 530 3.84 -23.06 -6.25
C GLU A 530 3.62 -21.94 -5.23
N ILE A 531 2.37 -21.49 -5.10
CA ILE A 531 1.98 -20.45 -4.13
C ILE A 531 2.30 -20.92 -2.70
N ARG A 532 1.94 -22.15 -2.35
CA ARG A 532 2.26 -22.78 -1.06
C ARG A 532 3.76 -22.86 -0.83
N ALA A 533 4.53 -23.39 -1.78
CA ALA A 533 5.97 -23.58 -1.64
C ALA A 533 6.70 -22.27 -1.27
N VAL A 534 6.33 -21.16 -1.91
CA VAL A 534 6.92 -19.84 -1.63
C VAL A 534 6.40 -19.27 -0.31
N ALA A 535 5.09 -19.26 -0.11
CA ALA A 535 4.45 -18.63 1.04
C ALA A 535 4.78 -19.35 2.36
N GLU A 536 4.64 -20.68 2.43
CA GLU A 536 4.92 -21.46 3.63
C GLU A 536 6.39 -21.32 4.06
N LEU A 537 7.32 -21.42 3.11
CA LEU A 537 8.74 -21.24 3.40
C LEU A 537 9.01 -19.85 3.95
N THR A 538 8.47 -18.82 3.31
CA THR A 538 8.73 -17.43 3.69
C THR A 538 8.11 -17.09 5.06
N LEU A 539 6.87 -17.52 5.31
CA LEU A 539 6.19 -17.32 6.60
C LEU A 539 6.89 -18.08 7.73
N ARG A 540 7.33 -19.32 7.48
CA ARG A 540 8.09 -20.12 8.46
C ARG A 540 9.42 -19.46 8.84
N LEU A 541 10.15 -18.94 7.85
CA LEU A 541 11.39 -18.20 8.08
C LEU A 541 11.12 -16.89 8.85
N ASP A 542 10.08 -16.13 8.48
CA ASP A 542 9.69 -14.89 9.17
C ASP A 542 9.33 -15.12 10.65
N ALA A 543 8.56 -16.17 10.93
CA ALA A 543 8.21 -16.57 12.30
C ALA A 543 9.45 -16.99 13.10
N ALA A 544 10.37 -17.75 12.50
CA ALA A 544 11.62 -18.15 13.14
C ALA A 544 12.53 -16.96 13.45
N ALA A 545 12.64 -16.00 12.52
CA ALA A 545 13.42 -14.78 12.69
C ALA A 545 12.85 -13.89 13.80
N THR A 546 11.52 -13.78 13.89
CA THR A 546 10.84 -12.97 14.91
C THR A 546 11.05 -13.54 16.31
N ARG A 547 10.98 -14.87 16.48
CA ARG A 547 11.25 -15.54 17.78
C ARG A 547 12.67 -15.31 18.29
N GLN A 548 13.66 -15.26 17.41
CA GLN A 548 15.05 -14.97 17.80
C GLN A 548 15.23 -13.52 18.26
N GLY A 549 14.52 -12.57 17.63
CA GLY A 549 14.59 -11.16 17.98
C GLY A 549 13.88 -10.77 19.29
N SER A 550 12.88 -11.56 19.72
CA SER A 550 12.17 -11.33 21.00
C SER A 550 12.87 -11.92 22.22
N GLY A 551 13.90 -12.75 22.03
CA GLY A 551 14.66 -13.43 23.09
C GLY A 551 16.02 -12.80 23.41
N SER A 552 16.35 -11.65 22.81
CA SER A 552 17.57 -10.86 23.02
C SER A 552 17.23 -9.47 23.52
#